data_AF-A0A970HH26-F1
#
_entry.id   AF-A0A970HH26-F1
#
_cell.length_a   1.000
_cell.length_b   1.000
_cell.length_c   1.000
_cell.angle_alpha   90.00
_cell.angle_beta   90.00
_cell.angle_gamma   90.00
#
_symmetry.space_group_name_H-M   'P 1'
#
loop_
_entity.id
_entity.type
_entity.pdbx_description
1 polymer ?
#
loop_
_entity_poly.entity_id
_entity_poly.type
_entity_poly.pdbx_seq_one_letter_code
_entity_poly.pdbx_strand_id
1 'polypeptide(L)'
;MSSKGKGVAVFVDFDGTIARRDVQLAILDRFCPHDWRRIFLDCLAKGQKSRCYLPAWYRGWKVPPEEIIAFIDQEMELDPYFPSFVDYCRRHGYHLEILSDGLDIYIAHLLGKSGLAVPYKVNQVDFS
;
A
#
# COMPACT_ATOMS: atom_id res chain seq x y z
N MET A 1 -18.16 -31.43 -23.73
CA MET A 1 -18.00 -31.12 -22.29
C MET A 1 -16.68 -30.38 -22.12
N SER A 2 -16.69 -29.06 -21.97
CA SER A 2 -15.45 -28.31 -21.71
C SER A 2 -15.13 -28.41 -20.23
N SER A 3 -13.96 -28.96 -19.88
CA SER A 3 -13.47 -28.97 -18.50
C SER A 3 -13.30 -27.51 -18.07
N LYS A 4 -14.11 -27.03 -17.12
CA LYS A 4 -13.85 -25.75 -16.45
C LYS A 4 -12.51 -25.89 -15.74
N GLY A 5 -11.43 -25.38 -16.34
CA GLY A 5 -10.15 -25.22 -15.67
C GLY A 5 -10.35 -24.43 -14.38
N LYS A 6 -9.61 -24.76 -13.32
CA LYS A 6 -9.63 -24.00 -12.08
C LYS A 6 -9.26 -22.54 -12.40
N GLY A 7 -10.09 -21.59 -12.01
CA GLY A 7 -9.80 -20.17 -12.20
C GLY A 7 -8.55 -19.75 -11.43
N VAL A 8 -7.75 -18.86 -12.01
CA VAL A 8 -6.55 -18.29 -11.36
C VAL A 8 -6.96 -17.04 -10.58
N ALA A 9 -6.50 -16.93 -9.35
CA ALA A 9 -6.58 -15.73 -8.53
C ALA A 9 -5.18 -15.26 -8.17
N VAL A 10 -4.97 -13.96 -8.29
CA VAL A 10 -3.73 -13.26 -8.01
C VAL A 10 -3.99 -12.28 -6.88
N PHE A 11 -3.23 -12.44 -5.80
CA PHE A 11 -3.17 -11.46 -4.71
C PHE A 11 -1.78 -10.85 -4.72
N VAL A 12 -1.71 -9.52 -4.69
CA VAL A 12 -0.45 -8.79 -4.85
C VAL A 12 -0.32 -7.75 -3.75
N ASP A 13 0.89 -7.65 -3.19
CA ASP A 13 1.22 -6.61 -2.21
C ASP A 13 1.43 -5.24 -2.91
N PHE A 14 1.51 -4.16 -2.15
CA PHE A 14 1.67 -2.81 -2.68
C PHE A 14 3.07 -2.24 -2.47
N ASP A 15 3.47 -1.99 -1.22
CA ASP A 15 4.72 -1.33 -0.86
C ASP A 15 5.93 -2.19 -1.23
N GLY A 16 6.87 -1.63 -2.00
CA GLY A 16 8.02 -2.39 -2.52
C GLY A 16 7.66 -3.50 -3.52
N THR A 17 6.39 -3.60 -3.94
CA THR A 17 5.91 -4.56 -4.94
C THR A 17 5.30 -3.85 -6.15
N ILE A 18 4.15 -3.19 -5.97
CA ILE A 18 3.53 -2.33 -7.00
C ILE A 18 4.18 -0.96 -6.97
N ALA A 19 4.38 -0.39 -5.79
CA ALA A 19 5.22 0.78 -5.61
C ALA A 19 6.69 0.35 -5.63
N ARG A 20 7.54 1.09 -6.35
CA ARG A 20 8.98 0.74 -6.47
C ARG A 20 9.75 0.89 -5.16
N ARG A 21 9.19 1.67 -4.23
CA ARG A 21 9.70 1.91 -2.87
C ARG A 21 8.59 1.62 -1.87
N ASP A 22 8.98 1.39 -0.62
CA ASP A 22 8.03 1.34 0.48
C ASP A 22 7.53 2.76 0.79
N VAL A 23 6.28 3.03 0.43
CA VAL A 23 5.67 4.36 0.52
C VAL A 23 5.41 4.71 1.98
N GLN A 24 4.92 3.75 2.76
CA GLN A 24 4.63 3.96 4.18
C GLN A 24 5.90 4.33 4.96
N LEU A 25 6.99 3.58 4.77
CA LEU A 25 8.23 3.88 5.48
C LEU A 25 8.81 5.24 5.08
N ALA A 26 8.68 5.62 3.80
CA ALA A 26 9.11 6.93 3.34
C ALA A 26 8.27 8.08 3.94
N ILE A 27 6.95 7.90 4.07
CA ILE A 27 6.08 8.85 4.77
C ILE A 27 6.51 8.99 6.24
N LEU A 28 6.76 7.87 6.91
CA LEU A 28 7.21 7.89 8.30
C LEU A 28 8.58 8.57 8.46
N ASP A 29 9.52 8.30 7.56
CA ASP A 29 10.83 8.96 7.55
C ASP A 29 10.75 10.48 7.39
N ARG A 30 9.76 10.94 6.62
CA ARG A 30 9.58 12.37 6.37
C ARG A 30 8.81 13.08 7.50
N PHE A 31 7.77 12.46 8.02
CA PHE A 31 6.72 13.15 8.76
C PHE A 31 6.47 12.60 10.18
N CYS A 32 6.96 11.41 10.51
CA CYS A 32 6.71 10.86 11.84
C CYS A 32 7.41 11.71 12.91
N PRO A 33 6.69 12.20 13.93
CA PRO A 33 7.27 13.11 14.91
C PRO A 33 8.15 12.40 15.96
N HIS A 34 8.31 11.08 15.84
CA HIS A 34 9.02 10.24 16.80
C HIS A 34 9.77 9.11 16.09
N ASP A 35 10.61 8.40 16.85
CA ASP A 35 11.40 7.27 16.33
C ASP A 35 10.51 6.05 16.06
N TRP A 36 9.92 6.03 14.87
CA TRP A 36 9.06 4.95 14.40
C TRP A 36 9.82 3.61 14.30
N ARG A 37 11.13 3.64 14.01
CA ARG A 37 11.96 2.43 13.88
C ARG A 37 12.10 1.72 15.21
N ARG A 38 12.26 2.46 16.31
CA ARG A 38 12.30 1.86 17.65
C ARG A 38 11.00 1.14 17.99
N ILE A 39 9.85 1.78 17.74
CA ILE A 39 8.52 1.19 17.95
C ILE A 39 8.37 -0.12 17.14
N PHE A 40 8.78 -0.07 15.89
CA PHE A 40 8.75 -1.22 14.98
C PHE A 40 9.58 -2.39 15.50
N LEU A 41 10.85 -2.13 15.83
CA LEU A 41 11.79 -3.15 16.33
C LEU A 41 11.33 -3.74 17.67
N ASP A 42 10.79 -2.91 18.57
CA ASP A 42 10.28 -3.36 19.87
C ASP A 42 9.06 -4.29 19.72
N CYS A 43 8.17 -4.04 18.76
CA CYS A 43 7.06 -4.95 18.43
C CYS A 43 7.59 -6.26 17.79
N LEU A 44 8.52 -6.17 16.84
CA LEU A 44 9.07 -7.35 16.16
C LEU A 44 9.84 -8.27 17.12
N ALA A 45 10.60 -7.71 18.06
CA ALA A 45 11.32 -8.46 19.08
C ALA A 45 10.40 -9.33 19.96
N LYS A 46 9.11 -8.97 20.04
CA LYS A 46 8.06 -9.71 20.76
C LYS A 46 7.29 -10.69 19.87
N GLY A 47 7.70 -10.86 18.61
CA GLY A 47 7.00 -11.68 17.62
C GLY A 47 5.67 -11.05 17.14
N GLN A 48 5.43 -9.77 17.42
CA GLN A 48 4.20 -9.08 17.06
C GLN A 48 4.25 -8.57 15.61
N LYS A 49 3.09 -8.22 15.06
CA LYS A 49 2.90 -7.79 13.66
C LYS A 49 2.38 -6.36 13.57
N SER A 50 2.05 -5.91 12.36
CA SER A 50 1.63 -4.54 12.02
C SER A 50 0.61 -3.91 12.95
N ARG A 51 -0.39 -4.67 13.40
CA ARG A 51 -1.37 -4.21 14.40
C ARG A 51 -0.76 -3.67 15.71
N CYS A 52 0.45 -4.08 16.08
CA CYS A 52 1.16 -3.60 17.26
C CYS A 52 1.73 -2.19 17.07
N TYR A 53 2.33 -1.90 15.91
CA TYR A 53 3.08 -0.67 15.69
C TYR A 53 2.31 0.38 14.89
N LEU A 54 1.38 0.00 14.00
CA LEU A 54 0.67 0.93 13.12
C LEU A 54 -0.01 2.07 13.89
N PRO A 55 -0.83 1.82 14.94
CA PRO A 55 -1.45 2.93 15.67
C PRO A 55 -0.45 3.82 16.42
N ALA A 56 0.69 3.27 16.80
CA ALA A 56 1.72 4.02 17.53
C ALA A 56 2.49 4.97 16.61
N TRP A 57 2.81 4.55 15.38
CA TRP A 57 3.46 5.39 14.37
C TRP A 57 2.70 6.67 14.03
N TYR A 58 1.36 6.61 14.05
CA TYR A 58 0.50 7.75 13.72
C TYR A 58 0.03 8.53 14.96
N ARG A 59 0.51 8.20 16.16
CA ARG A 59 0.15 8.95 17.36
C ARG A 59 0.71 10.37 17.31
N GLY A 60 -0.17 11.35 17.49
CA GLY A 60 0.22 12.76 17.49
C GLY A 60 0.58 13.28 16.09
N TRP A 61 0.13 12.59 15.04
CA TRP A 61 0.25 13.05 13.66
C TRP A 61 -0.52 14.37 13.48
N LYS A 62 0.14 15.37 12.88
CA LYS A 62 -0.44 16.70 12.63
C LYS A 62 -0.29 17.15 11.18
N VAL A 63 0.36 16.32 10.35
CA VAL A 63 0.59 16.65 8.95
C VAL A 63 -0.72 16.42 8.20
N PRO A 64 -1.23 17.43 7.49
CA PRO A 64 -2.50 17.32 6.82
C PRO A 64 -2.38 16.45 5.56
N PRO A 65 -3.49 15.82 5.10
CA PRO A 65 -3.48 14.90 3.96
C PRO A 65 -2.80 15.46 2.70
N GLU A 66 -3.03 16.74 2.39
CA GLU A 66 -2.49 17.40 1.21
C GLU A 66 -0.95 17.45 1.18
N GLU A 67 -0.30 17.59 2.33
CA GLU A 67 1.17 17.58 2.42
C GLU A 67 1.72 16.17 2.19
N ILE A 68 1.00 15.15 2.67
CA ILE A 68 1.34 13.74 2.45
C ILE A 68 1.23 13.42 0.96
N ILE A 69 0.12 13.81 0.32
CA ILE A 69 -0.10 13.62 -1.12
C ILE A 69 0.96 14.35 -1.95
N ALA A 70 1.28 15.61 -1.62
CA ALA A 70 2.32 16.35 -2.32
C ALA A 70 3.69 15.67 -2.25
N PHE A 71 4.04 15.11 -1.08
CA PHE A 71 5.26 14.30 -0.93
C PHE A 71 5.23 13.03 -1.78
N ILE A 72 4.11 12.29 -1.77
CA ILE A 72 3.94 11.09 -2.59
C ILE A 72 4.10 11.42 -4.07
N ASP A 73 3.55 12.55 -4.54
CA ASP A 73 3.66 12.95 -5.94
C ASP A 73 5.08 13.25 -6.39
N GLN A 74 5.92 13.74 -5.47
CA GLN A 74 7.32 14.09 -5.74
C GLN A 74 8.23 12.87 -5.67
N GLU A 75 7.97 11.96 -4.73
CA GLU A 75 8.92 10.91 -4.36
C GLU A 75 8.47 9.51 -4.75
N MET A 76 7.21 9.26 -5.08
CA MET A 76 6.71 7.90 -5.26
C MET A 76 6.24 7.64 -6.68
N GLU A 77 6.51 6.43 -7.14
CA GLU A 77 6.11 5.92 -8.44
C GLU A 77 5.76 4.44 -8.35
N LEU A 78 4.79 4.05 -9.17
CA LEU A 78 4.47 2.64 -9.37
C LEU A 78 5.46 2.00 -10.35
N ASP A 79 5.56 0.68 -10.32
CA ASP A 79 6.22 -0.09 -11.36
C ASP A 79 5.55 0.23 -12.71
N PRO A 80 6.30 0.71 -13.72
CA PRO A 80 5.75 1.09 -15.02
C PRO A 80 5.11 -0.08 -15.78
N TYR A 81 5.40 -1.33 -15.40
CA TYR A 81 4.82 -2.52 -16.02
C TYR A 81 3.56 -3.03 -15.31
N PHE A 82 3.22 -2.51 -14.12
CA PHE A 82 2.02 -2.93 -13.40
C PHE A 82 0.71 -2.73 -14.20
N PRO A 83 0.51 -1.64 -14.96
CA PRO A 83 -0.66 -1.52 -15.85
C PRO A 83 -0.77 -2.66 -16.88
N SER A 84 0.36 -3.07 -17.47
CA SER A 84 0.39 -4.18 -18.43
C SER A 84 0.06 -5.52 -17.76
N PHE A 85 0.48 -5.68 -16.50
CA PHE A 85 0.13 -6.84 -15.68
C PHE A 85 -1.37 -6.89 -15.34
N VAL A 86 -1.98 -5.76 -14.96
CA VAL A 86 -3.43 -5.64 -14.74
C VAL A 86 -4.19 -6.04 -16.01
N ASP A 87 -3.78 -5.53 -17.17
CA ASP A 87 -4.42 -5.87 -18.44
C ASP A 87 -4.22 -7.35 -18.81
N TYR A 88 -3.07 -7.93 -18.48
CA TYR A 88 -2.81 -9.35 -18.65
C TYR A 88 -3.79 -10.19 -17.83
N CYS A 89 -3.95 -9.90 -16.54
CA CYS A 89 -4.92 -10.57 -15.67
C CYS A 89 -6.35 -10.43 -16.22
N ARG A 90 -6.74 -9.22 -16.64
CA ARG A 90 -8.06 -8.95 -17.22
C ARG A 90 -8.32 -9.77 -18.48
N ARG A 91 -7.38 -9.82 -19.43
CA ARG A 91 -7.52 -10.58 -20.69
C ARG A 91 -7.68 -12.08 -20.47
N HIS A 92 -7.10 -12.62 -19.39
CA HIS A 92 -7.19 -14.04 -19.07
C HIS A 92 -8.32 -14.38 -18.09
N GLY A 93 -9.10 -13.39 -17.65
CA GLY A 93 -10.18 -13.58 -16.69
C GLY A 93 -9.67 -13.99 -15.29
N TYR A 94 -8.45 -13.56 -14.93
CA TYR A 94 -7.90 -13.82 -13.61
C TYR A 94 -8.47 -12.82 -12.59
N HIS A 95 -8.80 -13.31 -11.40
CA HIS A 95 -9.07 -12.40 -10.27
C HIS A 95 -7.75 -11.72 -9.87
N LEU A 96 -7.75 -10.40 -9.75
CA LEU A 96 -6.61 -9.62 -9.28
C LEU A 96 -7.09 -8.71 -8.14
N GLU A 97 -6.44 -8.79 -7.00
CA GLU A 97 -6.75 -7.98 -5.82
C GLU A 97 -5.46 -7.62 -5.07
N ILE A 98 -5.38 -6.36 -4.63
CA ILE A 98 -4.27 -5.86 -3.84
C ILE A 98 -4.57 -6.16 -2.36
N LEU A 99 -3.64 -6.81 -1.68
CA LEU A 99 -3.70 -7.03 -0.23
C LEU A 99 -2.46 -6.39 0.39
N SER A 100 -2.65 -5.36 1.21
CA SER A 100 -1.53 -4.62 1.78
C SER A 100 -1.79 -4.21 3.23
N ASP A 101 -0.73 -4.24 4.04
CA ASP A 101 -0.70 -3.63 5.38
C ASP A 101 -0.54 -2.11 5.32
N GLY A 102 -0.50 -1.54 4.11
CA GLY A 102 -0.45 -0.12 3.83
C GLY A 102 -1.74 0.66 4.13
N LEU A 103 -1.73 1.94 3.77
CA LEU A 103 -2.84 2.87 4.00
C LEU A 103 -3.59 3.24 2.72
N ASP A 104 -4.90 3.40 2.84
CA ASP A 104 -5.79 3.83 1.76
C ASP A 104 -5.40 5.17 1.10
N ILE A 105 -4.99 6.18 1.88
CA ILE A 105 -4.66 7.52 1.36
C ILE A 105 -3.66 7.49 0.20
N TYR A 106 -2.55 6.75 0.31
CA TYR A 106 -1.53 6.73 -0.74
C TYR A 106 -1.79 5.66 -1.80
N ILE A 107 -2.40 4.53 -1.43
CA ILE A 107 -2.72 3.46 -2.37
C ILE A 107 -3.78 3.95 -3.34
N ALA A 108 -4.86 4.56 -2.84
CA ALA A 108 -5.91 5.12 -3.68
C ALA A 108 -5.38 6.26 -4.58
N HIS A 109 -4.53 7.15 -4.03
CA HIS A 109 -3.94 8.24 -4.80
C HIS A 109 -3.06 7.74 -5.96
N LEU A 110 -2.12 6.83 -5.69
CA LEU A 110 -1.19 6.33 -6.71
C LEU A 110 -1.89 5.49 -7.78
N LEU A 111 -2.89 4.68 -7.42
CA LEU A 111 -3.71 3.95 -8.38
C LEU A 111 -4.54 4.91 -9.25
N GLY A 112 -5.19 5.90 -8.63
CA GLY A 112 -5.99 6.91 -9.33
C GLY A 112 -5.16 7.76 -10.29
N LYS A 113 -4.00 8.25 -9.84
CA LYS A 113 -3.02 8.97 -10.68
C LYS A 113 -2.56 8.16 -11.89
N SER A 114 -2.49 6.83 -11.74
CA SER A 114 -2.06 5.91 -12.80
C SER A 114 -3.22 5.40 -13.67
N GLY A 115 -4.45 5.86 -13.43
CA GLY A 115 -5.64 5.39 -14.16
C GLY A 115 -5.99 3.92 -13.92
N LEU A 116 -5.55 3.34 -12.80
CA LEU A 116 -5.73 1.94 -12.48
C LEU A 116 -6.93 1.73 -11.56
N ALA A 117 -7.87 0.87 -11.99
CA ALA A 117 -8.99 0.41 -11.18
C ALA A 117 -8.78 -1.07 -10.82
N VAL A 118 -8.18 -1.31 -9.65
CA VAL A 118 -7.92 -2.65 -9.10
C VAL A 118 -8.52 -2.73 -7.69
N PRO A 119 -9.28 -3.79 -7.34
CA PRO A 119 -9.77 -3.98 -5.98
C PRO A 119 -8.63 -4.05 -4.96
N TYR A 120 -8.81 -3.48 -3.78
CA TYR A 120 -7.80 -3.52 -2.72
C TYR A 120 -8.41 -3.71 -1.32
N LYS A 121 -7.66 -4.37 -0.44
CA LYS A 121 -7.90 -4.43 1.01
C LYS A 121 -6.67 -3.93 1.75
N VAL A 122 -6.87 -2.84 2.48
CA VAL A 122 -5.82 -2.02 3.09
C VAL A 122 -6.33 -1.43 4.42
N ASN A 123 -5.45 -0.82 5.21
CA ASN A 123 -5.87 -0.07 6.39
C ASN A 123 -6.47 1.28 5.99
N GLN A 124 -7.51 1.72 6.70
CA GLN A 124 -8.17 3.01 6.48
C GLN A 124 -7.66 4.05 7.46
N VAL A 125 -7.34 5.23 6.95
CA VAL A 125 -6.96 6.38 7.78
C VAL A 125 -8.18 7.26 8.03
N ASP A 126 -8.39 7.62 9.29
CA ASP A 126 -9.36 8.63 9.70
C ASP A 126 -8.60 9.87 10.16
N PHE A 127 -8.90 11.02 9.53
CA PHE A 127 -8.31 12.32 9.82
C PHE A 127 -9.21 13.21 10.69
N SER A 128 -10.34 12.70 11.19
CA SER A 128 -11.25 13.45 12.07
C SER A 128 -10.72 13.69 13.48
#